data_AF-A0A454VY35-F1
#
_entry.id   AF-A0A454VY35-F1
#
_cell.length_a   1.000
_cell.length_b   1.000
_cell.length_c   1.000
_cell.angle_alpha   90.00
_cell.angle_beta   90.00
_cell.angle_gamma   90.00
#
_symmetry.space_group_name_H-M   'P 1'
#
loop_
_entity.id
_entity.type
_entity.pdbx_description
1 polymer ?
#
loop_
_entity_poly.entity_id
_entity_poly.type
_entity_poly.pdbx_seq_one_letter_code
_entity_poly.pdbx_strand_id
1 'polypeptide(L)'
;AFLSAHPGQEEALGEAEYVVLDGNRRLAAAKEAGLEELRIDVNDALAETAADILETALIANVHRVDVAPLDQARALQELVRFHGSQGKVAKRLGMTPPWVSQRLALLELTDDLQKEVESGNLKVEPARRIGRLPKEKQAEEAQKAIVAAKTPRQRSSRSEASEGQTVNAVNTPAAGADDQASSAVTVNAVNTPAAGAEEQGGAGGTVNGVNASPVVVGTGQQLIVPCSSPEQVVNALVTGLSSEDLLAVAELLIDRVSNAS
;
A
#
# COMPACT_ATOMS: atom_id res chain seq x y z
N ALA A 1 -24.78 -8.17 4.48
CA ALA A 1 -24.17 -8.10 5.84
C ALA A 1 -24.06 -6.68 6.41
N PHE A 2 -23.53 -5.70 5.66
CA PHE A 2 -23.10 -4.37 6.16
C PHE A 2 -24.06 -3.64 7.14
N LEU A 3 -25.36 -3.52 6.85
CA LEU A 3 -26.33 -2.85 7.74
C LEU A 3 -26.47 -3.51 9.11
N SER A 4 -26.26 -4.83 9.21
CA SER A 4 -26.25 -5.54 10.49
C SER A 4 -25.05 -5.16 11.37
N ALA A 5 -23.95 -4.73 10.76
CA ALA A 5 -22.77 -4.22 11.44
C ALA A 5 -22.85 -2.70 11.72
N HIS A 6 -23.63 -1.95 10.93
CA HIS A 6 -23.77 -0.49 11.01
C HIS A 6 -25.25 -0.05 11.01
N PRO A 7 -25.99 -0.29 12.11
CA PRO A 7 -27.36 0.19 12.24
C PRO A 7 -27.41 1.72 12.24
N GLY A 8 -28.36 2.31 11.51
CA GLY A 8 -28.50 3.76 11.36
C GLY A 8 -27.87 4.35 10.08
N GLN A 9 -27.36 3.52 9.16
CA GLN A 9 -26.87 3.97 7.84
C GLN A 9 -27.89 3.75 6.70
N GLU A 10 -29.11 3.31 7.01
CA GLU A 10 -30.14 2.98 6.03
C GLU A 10 -30.51 4.18 5.14
N GLU A 11 -30.65 5.37 5.73
CA GLU A 11 -30.98 6.61 5.01
C GLU A 11 -29.83 7.09 4.10
N ALA A 12 -28.58 6.79 4.46
CA ALA A 12 -27.39 7.17 3.67
C ALA A 12 -27.13 6.23 2.50
N LEU A 13 -27.54 4.96 2.61
CA LEU A 13 -27.42 3.96 1.55
C LEU A 13 -28.59 4.02 0.56
N GLY A 14 -29.80 4.37 1.02
CA GLY A 14 -30.98 4.47 0.16
C GLY A 14 -31.33 3.13 -0.49
N GLU A 15 -31.36 3.09 -1.82
CA GLU A 15 -31.68 1.90 -2.62
C GLU A 15 -30.42 1.10 -3.05
N ALA A 16 -29.22 1.45 -2.55
CA ALA A 16 -27.98 0.78 -2.95
C ALA A 16 -27.90 -0.68 -2.46
N GLU A 17 -27.80 -1.63 -3.39
CA GLU A 17 -27.72 -3.07 -3.10
C GLU A 17 -26.34 -3.49 -2.57
N TYR A 18 -25.28 -2.77 -2.95
CA TYR A 18 -23.89 -3.09 -2.61
C TYR A 18 -23.15 -1.90 -1.99
N VAL A 19 -22.28 -2.19 -1.01
CA VAL A 19 -21.42 -1.20 -0.33
C VAL A 19 -19.96 -1.45 -0.70
N VAL A 20 -19.26 -0.41 -1.14
CA VAL A 20 -17.85 -0.48 -1.54
C VAL A 20 -16.93 -0.38 -0.32
N LEU A 21 -16.32 -1.51 0.07
CA LEU A 21 -15.35 -1.58 1.17
C LEU A 21 -13.95 -1.12 0.76
N ASP A 22 -13.51 -1.44 -0.47
CA ASP A 22 -12.27 -0.98 -1.07
C ASP A 22 -12.49 -0.67 -2.57
N GLY A 23 -11.64 0.18 -3.14
CA GLY A 23 -11.73 0.57 -4.56
C GLY A 23 -12.52 1.85 -4.82
N ASN A 24 -12.82 2.67 -3.80
CA ASN A 24 -13.56 3.94 -3.95
C ASN A 24 -12.99 4.86 -5.07
N ARG A 25 -11.66 4.89 -5.27
CA ARG A 25 -11.03 5.62 -6.39
C ARG A 25 -11.37 5.03 -7.77
N ARG A 26 -11.48 3.71 -7.88
CA ARG A 26 -11.87 3.01 -9.12
C ARG A 26 -13.35 3.24 -9.42
N LEU A 27 -14.21 3.21 -8.40
CA LEU A 27 -15.63 3.56 -8.53
C LEU A 27 -15.80 5.01 -9.01
N ALA A 28 -15.10 5.96 -8.39
CA ALA A 28 -15.14 7.37 -8.80
C ALA A 28 -14.68 7.57 -10.25
N ALA A 29 -13.57 6.93 -10.65
CA ALA A 29 -13.07 6.98 -12.02
C ALA A 29 -14.01 6.31 -13.03
N ALA A 30 -14.65 5.19 -12.66
CA ALA A 30 -15.65 4.53 -13.51
C ALA A 30 -16.86 5.43 -13.76
N LYS A 31 -17.34 6.12 -12.71
CA LYS A 31 -18.43 7.10 -12.80
C LYS A 31 -18.05 8.33 -13.64
N GLU A 32 -16.82 8.82 -13.53
CA GLU A 32 -16.29 9.92 -14.35
C GLU A 32 -16.12 9.50 -15.83
N ALA A 33 -15.73 8.25 -16.08
CA ALA A 33 -15.64 7.66 -17.41
C ALA A 33 -17.00 7.27 -18.03
N GLY A 34 -18.11 7.41 -17.30
CA GLY A 34 -19.44 7.04 -17.78
C GLY A 34 -19.66 5.53 -17.93
N LEU A 35 -18.89 4.68 -17.23
CA LEU A 35 -19.09 3.25 -17.25
C LEU A 35 -20.39 2.88 -16.53
N GLU A 36 -21.32 2.25 -17.25
CA GLU A 36 -22.59 1.75 -16.70
C GLU A 36 -22.38 0.55 -15.77
N GLU A 37 -21.32 -0.24 -16.01
CA GLU A 37 -20.99 -1.45 -15.27
C GLU A 37 -19.54 -1.49 -14.81
N LEU A 38 -19.33 -2.12 -13.66
CA LEU A 38 -18.02 -2.39 -13.09
C LEU A 38 -17.99 -3.81 -12.55
N ARG A 39 -16.95 -4.57 -12.90
CA ARG A 39 -16.70 -5.87 -12.26
C ARG A 39 -16.35 -5.64 -10.78
N ILE A 40 -17.19 -6.20 -9.90
CA ILE A 40 -17.00 -6.21 -8.45
C ILE A 40 -16.93 -7.65 -7.94
N ASP A 41 -16.19 -7.85 -6.85
CA ASP A 41 -16.17 -9.12 -6.11
C ASP A 41 -16.96 -8.90 -4.80
N VAL A 42 -18.09 -9.59 -4.64
CA VAL A 42 -18.97 -9.46 -3.46
C VAL A 42 -18.54 -10.46 -2.40
N ASN A 43 -18.25 -9.98 -1.18
CA ASN A 43 -17.84 -10.82 -0.05
C ASN A 43 -18.42 -10.32 1.27
N ASP A 44 -19.55 -10.90 1.68
CA ASP A 44 -20.23 -10.57 2.95
C ASP A 44 -19.38 -10.83 4.20
N ALA A 45 -18.41 -11.75 4.15
CA ALA A 45 -17.57 -12.08 5.32
C ALA A 45 -16.61 -10.93 5.70
N LEU A 46 -16.33 -9.99 4.79
CA LEU A 46 -15.59 -8.75 5.10
C LEU A 46 -16.48 -7.70 5.79
N ALA A 47 -17.79 -7.95 5.87
CA ALA A 47 -18.80 -7.05 6.42
C ALA A 47 -19.68 -7.72 7.50
N GLU A 48 -19.26 -8.86 8.05
CA GLU A 48 -20.00 -9.60 9.08
C GLU A 48 -20.03 -8.83 10.42
N THR A 49 -18.93 -8.17 10.79
CA THR A 49 -18.88 -7.27 11.96
C THR A 49 -18.23 -5.93 11.62
N ALA A 50 -18.50 -4.92 12.46
CA ALA A 50 -17.84 -3.61 12.35
C ALA A 50 -16.31 -3.71 12.50
N ALA A 51 -15.81 -4.71 13.24
CA ALA A 51 -14.38 -4.97 13.40
C ALA A 51 -13.76 -5.49 12.09
N ASP A 52 -14.43 -6.38 11.35
CA ASP A 52 -13.93 -6.89 10.06
C ASP A 52 -13.91 -5.81 8.97
N ILE A 53 -14.88 -4.88 9.00
CA ILE A 53 -14.92 -3.71 8.12
C ILE A 53 -13.78 -2.75 8.45
N LEU A 54 -13.59 -2.41 9.73
CA LEU A 54 -12.50 -1.55 10.20
C LEU A 54 -11.12 -2.17 9.91
N GLU A 55 -11.00 -3.48 10.06
CA GLU A 55 -9.80 -4.23 9.72
C GLU A 55 -9.52 -4.19 8.21
N THR A 56 -10.52 -4.50 7.37
CA THR A 56 -10.38 -4.47 5.91
C THR A 56 -9.97 -3.07 5.43
N ALA A 57 -10.66 -2.04 5.92
CA ALA A 57 -10.34 -0.65 5.63
C ALA A 57 -8.94 -0.27 6.13
N LEU A 58 -8.52 -0.75 7.30
CA LEU A 58 -7.16 -0.50 7.80
C LEU A 58 -6.11 -1.26 6.99
N ILE A 59 -6.33 -2.52 6.58
CA ILE A 59 -5.39 -3.30 5.74
C ILE A 59 -5.14 -2.59 4.40
N ALA A 60 -6.20 -2.14 3.72
CA ALA A 60 -6.08 -1.39 2.47
C ALA A 60 -5.27 -0.08 2.62
N ASN A 61 -5.26 0.49 3.83
CA ASN A 61 -4.69 1.82 4.11
C ASN A 61 -3.42 1.80 5.00
N VAL A 62 -3.03 0.68 5.62
CA VAL A 62 -1.96 0.64 6.64
C VAL A 62 -0.59 0.97 6.05
N HIS A 63 -0.36 0.55 4.80
CA HIS A 63 0.87 0.79 4.04
C HIS A 63 0.91 2.16 3.33
N ARG A 64 -0.18 2.92 3.35
CA ARG A 64 -0.27 4.21 2.69
C ARG A 64 0.43 5.29 3.51
N VAL A 65 1.18 6.16 2.81
CA VAL A 65 1.95 7.26 3.42
C VAL A 65 1.06 8.42 3.83
N ASP A 66 -0.11 8.58 3.21
CA ASP A 66 -1.03 9.71 3.41
C ASP A 66 -2.01 9.55 4.58
N VAL A 67 -2.05 8.38 5.23
CA VAL A 67 -2.91 8.16 6.41
C VAL A 67 -2.21 8.68 7.66
N ALA A 68 -2.86 9.58 8.40
CA ALA A 68 -2.24 10.21 9.55
C ALA A 68 -1.84 9.17 10.63
N PRO A 69 -0.64 9.28 11.23
CA PRO A 69 -0.17 8.32 12.24
C PRO A 69 -1.09 8.11 13.44
N LEU A 70 -1.79 9.17 13.86
CA LEU A 70 -2.73 9.13 14.97
C LEU A 70 -4.07 8.49 14.58
N ASP A 71 -4.55 8.65 13.34
CA ASP A 71 -5.76 7.96 12.87
C ASP A 71 -5.55 6.45 12.78
N GLN A 72 -4.40 6.01 12.26
CA GLN A 72 -4.01 4.61 12.34
C GLN A 72 -3.92 4.12 13.80
N ALA A 73 -3.41 4.94 14.72
CA ALA A 73 -3.35 4.57 16.14
C ALA A 73 -4.74 4.45 16.78
N ARG A 74 -5.68 5.35 16.44
CA ARG A 74 -7.09 5.33 16.87
C ARG A 74 -7.78 4.04 16.40
N ALA A 75 -7.69 3.74 15.09
CA ALA A 75 -8.23 2.50 14.50
C ALA A 75 -7.62 1.23 15.12
N LEU A 76 -6.30 1.20 15.35
CA LEU A 76 -5.63 0.09 16.04
C LEU A 76 -6.11 -0.09 17.48
N GLN A 77 -6.37 1.01 18.21
CA GLN A 77 -6.86 0.92 19.58
C GLN A 77 -8.26 0.27 19.60
N GLU A 78 -9.10 0.62 18.64
CA GLU A 78 -10.43 0.05 18.49
C GLU A 78 -10.40 -1.45 18.12
N LEU A 79 -9.60 -1.85 17.14
CA LEU A 79 -9.36 -3.27 16.83
C LEU A 79 -8.80 -4.04 18.03
N VAL A 80 -7.95 -3.42 18.86
CA VAL A 80 -7.46 -4.05 20.10
C VAL A 80 -8.57 -4.24 21.14
N ARG A 81 -9.57 -3.34 21.19
CA ARG A 81 -10.77 -3.53 22.04
C ARG A 81 -11.61 -4.71 21.54
N PHE A 82 -11.82 -4.83 20.23
CA PHE A 82 -12.61 -5.93 19.64
C PHE A 82 -11.92 -7.31 19.77
N HIS A 83 -10.65 -7.43 19.40
CA HIS A 83 -9.95 -8.73 19.41
C HIS A 83 -9.27 -9.06 20.75
N GLY A 84 -9.15 -8.08 21.66
CA GLY A 84 -8.61 -8.21 23.01
C GLY A 84 -7.08 -8.29 23.13
N SER A 85 -6.32 -8.16 22.03
CA SER A 85 -4.85 -8.22 22.08
C SER A 85 -4.17 -7.57 20.88
N GLN A 86 -3.14 -6.76 21.15
CA GLN A 86 -2.23 -6.20 20.13
C GLN A 86 -1.59 -7.29 19.25
N GLY A 87 -1.30 -8.47 19.80
CA GLY A 87 -0.69 -9.58 19.05
C GLY A 87 -1.65 -10.22 18.04
N LYS A 88 -2.95 -10.29 18.37
CA LYS A 88 -3.98 -10.75 17.42
C LYS A 88 -4.18 -9.74 16.29
N VAL A 89 -4.30 -8.46 16.64
CA VAL A 89 -4.42 -7.35 15.66
C VAL A 89 -3.22 -7.32 14.73
N ALA A 90 -2.00 -7.43 15.26
CA ALA A 90 -0.79 -7.51 14.46
C ALA A 90 -0.84 -8.66 13.43
N LYS A 91 -1.18 -9.88 13.88
CA LYS A 91 -1.29 -11.05 12.98
C LYS A 91 -2.35 -10.85 11.88
N ARG A 92 -3.51 -10.28 12.23
CA ARG A 92 -4.62 -10.05 11.31
C ARG A 92 -4.30 -8.99 10.24
N LEU A 93 -3.65 -7.89 10.65
CA LEU A 93 -3.18 -6.83 9.74
C LEU A 93 -1.90 -7.17 8.97
N GLY A 94 -1.33 -8.37 9.12
CA GLY A 94 -0.02 -8.73 8.54
C GLY A 94 1.17 -7.95 9.12
N MET A 95 0.99 -7.27 10.26
CA MET A 95 1.97 -6.38 10.90
C MET A 95 2.73 -7.08 12.03
N THR A 96 3.85 -6.49 12.45
CA THR A 96 4.57 -6.96 13.65
C THR A 96 3.94 -6.41 14.93
N PRO A 97 3.91 -7.17 16.06
CA PRO A 97 3.43 -6.65 17.33
C PRO A 97 4.17 -5.39 17.82
N PRO A 98 5.51 -5.24 17.64
CA PRO A 98 6.20 -3.99 17.90
C PRO A 98 5.70 -2.80 17.08
N TRP A 99 5.30 -2.99 15.82
CA TRP A 99 4.73 -1.92 14.99
C TRP A 99 3.40 -1.42 15.56
N VAL A 100 2.48 -2.33 15.92
CA VAL A 100 1.20 -1.99 16.56
C VAL A 100 1.43 -1.23 17.88
N SER A 101 2.33 -1.74 18.73
CA SER A 101 2.69 -1.10 20.00
C SER A 101 3.31 0.30 19.83
N GLN A 102 4.10 0.52 18.78
CA GLN A 102 4.69 1.84 18.49
C GLN A 102 3.67 2.84 17.95
N ARG A 103 2.66 2.38 17.21
CA ARG A 103 1.57 3.25 16.72
C ARG A 103 0.65 3.64 17.88
N LEU A 104 0.27 2.69 18.73
CA LEU A 104 -0.55 2.93 19.92
C LEU A 104 0.11 3.89 20.93
N ALA A 105 1.44 3.84 21.06
CA ALA A 105 2.19 4.78 21.92
C ALA A 105 2.01 6.25 21.51
N LEU A 106 1.53 6.57 20.30
CA LEU A 106 1.20 7.95 19.92
C LEU A 106 -0.04 8.48 20.68
N LEU A 107 -0.97 7.61 21.07
CA LEU A 107 -2.13 7.98 21.90
C LEU A 107 -1.75 8.16 23.39
N GLU A 108 -0.56 7.72 23.79
CA GLU A 108 -0.03 7.93 25.14
C GLU A 108 0.60 9.33 25.31
N LEU A 109 0.68 10.13 24.25
CA LEU A 109 1.10 11.54 24.29
C LEU A 109 0.04 12.43 24.96
N THR A 110 0.44 13.58 25.51
CA THR A 110 -0.50 14.66 25.85
C THR A 110 -1.14 15.25 24.59
N ASP A 111 -2.34 15.80 24.71
CA ASP A 111 -3.13 16.28 23.57
C ASP A 111 -2.40 17.33 22.74
N ASP A 112 -1.64 18.22 23.38
CA ASP A 112 -0.82 19.20 22.67
C ASP A 112 0.33 18.54 21.89
N LEU A 113 0.95 17.49 22.42
CA LEU A 113 1.96 16.73 21.69
C LEU A 113 1.37 15.87 20.58
N GLN A 114 0.10 15.45 20.67
CA GLN A 114 -0.61 14.84 19.54
C GLN A 114 -0.78 15.87 18.41
N LYS A 115 -1.18 17.11 18.70
CA LYS A 115 -1.26 18.20 17.70
C LYS A 115 0.10 18.52 17.06
N GLU A 116 1.19 18.47 17.84
CA GLU A 116 2.57 18.62 17.29
C GLU A 116 2.94 17.47 16.34
N VAL A 117 2.38 16.25 16.52
CA VAL A 117 2.53 15.14 15.56
C VAL A 117 1.65 15.32 14.34
N GLU A 118 0.39 15.75 14.50
CA GLU A 118 -0.55 15.99 13.39
C GLU A 118 -0.06 17.13 12.47
N SER A 119 0.53 18.18 13.04
CA SER A 119 1.18 19.28 12.29
C SER A 119 2.56 18.93 11.73
N GLY A 120 3.13 17.76 12.06
CA GLY A 120 4.44 17.31 11.59
C GLY A 120 5.65 17.96 12.27
N ASN A 121 5.45 18.88 13.22
CA ASN A 121 6.51 19.51 14.02
C ASN A 121 7.28 18.47 14.86
N LEU A 122 6.56 17.55 15.51
CA LEU A 122 7.12 16.42 16.24
C LEU A 122 7.04 15.16 15.36
N LYS A 123 8.21 14.71 14.88
CA LYS A 123 8.30 13.50 14.05
C LYS A 123 7.80 12.25 14.80
N VAL A 124 7.18 11.32 14.07
CA VAL A 124 6.63 10.06 14.61
C VAL A 124 7.67 9.24 15.38
N GLU A 125 8.92 9.22 14.93
CA GLU A 125 9.99 8.42 15.55
C GLU A 125 10.37 8.83 16.98
N PRO A 126 10.63 10.11 17.30
CA PRO A 126 10.73 10.54 18.69
C PRO A 126 9.38 10.43 19.42
N ALA A 127 8.25 10.72 18.75
CA ALA A 127 6.91 10.67 19.35
C ALA A 127 6.57 9.30 19.97
N ARG A 128 6.80 8.18 19.24
CA ARG A 128 6.60 6.80 19.74
C ARG A 128 7.45 6.45 20.98
N ARG A 129 8.57 7.14 21.20
CA ARG A 129 9.41 6.98 22.39
C ARG A 129 8.93 7.87 23.54
N ILE A 130 8.51 9.10 23.22
CA ILE A 130 8.02 10.07 24.20
C ILE A 130 6.69 9.63 24.82
N GLY A 131 5.77 9.06 24.03
CA GLY A 131 4.47 8.57 24.54
C GLY A 131 4.59 7.57 25.69
N ARG A 132 5.66 6.74 25.68
CA ARG A 132 5.97 5.75 26.73
C ARG A 132 6.55 6.35 28.01
N LEU A 133 6.77 7.67 28.07
CA LEU A 133 7.27 8.36 29.26
C LEU A 133 6.09 8.85 30.13
N PRO A 134 6.28 8.98 31.46
CA PRO A 134 5.34 9.69 32.33
C PRO A 134 5.00 11.08 31.76
N LYS A 135 3.71 11.47 31.85
CA LYS A 135 3.15 12.67 31.19
C LYS A 135 3.96 13.94 31.50
N GLU A 136 4.48 14.05 32.72
CA GLU A 136 5.27 15.17 33.25
C GLU A 136 6.59 15.36 32.50
N LYS A 137 7.16 14.28 31.94
CA LYS A 137 8.43 14.29 31.19
C LYS A 137 8.25 14.48 29.69
N GLN A 138 7.03 14.31 29.18
CA GLN A 138 6.81 14.27 27.73
C GLN A 138 7.09 15.62 27.06
N ALA A 139 6.68 16.74 27.68
CA ALA A 139 6.86 18.08 27.13
C ALA A 139 8.34 18.47 27.00
N GLU A 140 9.17 18.17 28.01
CA GLU A 140 10.61 18.47 28.00
C GLU A 140 11.33 17.69 26.89
N GLU A 141 11.07 16.39 26.79
CA GLU A 141 11.68 15.51 25.77
C GLU A 141 11.18 15.81 24.35
N ALA A 142 9.91 16.18 24.18
CA ALA A 142 9.38 16.65 22.91
C ALA A 142 10.08 17.95 22.45
N GLN A 143 10.25 18.92 23.34
CA GLN A 143 10.94 20.16 23.00
C GLN A 143 12.40 19.93 22.58
N LYS A 144 13.12 19.04 23.29
CA LYS A 144 14.47 18.60 22.88
C LYS A 144 14.46 17.98 21.48
N ALA A 145 13.50 17.10 21.19
CA ALA A 145 13.38 16.44 19.89
C ALA A 145 13.05 17.43 18.74
N ILE A 146 12.15 18.38 18.97
CA ILE A 146 11.77 19.42 17.99
C ILE A 146 12.95 20.36 17.69
N VAL A 147 13.69 20.80 18.72
CA VAL A 147 14.87 21.65 18.54
C VAL A 147 15.99 20.90 17.80
N ALA A 148 16.29 19.65 18.19
CA ALA A 148 17.30 18.83 17.55
C ALA A 148 16.98 18.51 16.07
N ALA A 149 15.70 18.47 15.70
CA ALA A 149 15.27 18.31 14.31
C ALA A 149 15.45 19.59 13.46
N LYS A 150 15.46 20.78 14.09
CA LYS A 150 15.63 22.09 13.44
C LYS A 150 17.10 22.49 13.31
N THR A 151 17.97 22.05 14.21
CA THR A 151 19.43 22.27 14.08
C THR A 151 19.99 21.50 12.89
N PRO A 152 20.66 22.15 11.91
CA PRO A 152 21.35 21.43 10.86
C PRO A 152 22.39 20.50 11.48
N ARG A 153 22.24 19.19 11.26
CA ARG A 153 23.29 18.23 11.60
C ARG A 153 24.50 18.59 10.74
N GLN A 154 25.47 19.26 11.36
CA GLN A 154 26.84 19.31 10.85
C GLN A 154 27.25 17.85 10.64
N ARG A 155 27.30 17.41 9.37
CA ARG A 155 27.99 16.16 9.05
C ARG A 155 29.45 16.43 9.42
N SER A 156 29.91 15.88 10.53
CA SER A 156 31.34 15.68 10.68
C SER A 156 31.79 14.88 9.47
N SER A 157 32.60 15.52 8.62
CA SER A 157 33.34 14.82 7.59
C SER A 157 34.05 13.66 8.24
N ARG A 158 33.91 12.46 7.68
CA ARG A 158 34.51 11.24 8.23
C ARG A 158 36.02 11.19 7.94
N SER A 159 36.75 12.12 8.56
CA SER A 159 38.14 11.96 8.93
C SER A 159 38.15 11.33 10.34
N GLU A 160 38.98 10.35 10.67
CA GLU A 160 40.19 9.88 9.98
C GLU A 160 40.17 8.34 9.86
N ALA A 161 41.01 7.80 8.96
CA ALA A 161 41.24 6.37 8.90
C ALA A 161 42.09 5.92 10.10
N SER A 162 41.52 5.10 10.97
CA SER A 162 42.28 4.38 11.99
C SER A 162 42.79 3.07 11.39
N GLU A 163 44.09 3.01 11.10
CA GLU A 163 44.77 1.77 10.74
C GLU A 163 44.79 0.85 11.97
N GLY A 164 44.03 -0.25 11.91
CA GLY A 164 43.70 -1.07 13.07
C GLY A 164 43.45 -2.54 12.75
N GLN A 165 44.46 -3.18 12.14
CA GLN A 165 44.73 -4.62 12.10
C GLN A 165 43.60 -5.57 12.58
N THR A 166 42.86 -6.18 11.64
CA THR A 166 42.14 -7.44 11.89
C THR A 166 42.57 -8.50 10.88
N VAL A 167 43.31 -9.49 11.36
CA VAL A 167 43.65 -10.69 10.60
C VAL A 167 42.43 -11.61 10.47
N ASN A 168 42.04 -11.92 9.24
CA ASN A 168 41.47 -13.22 8.87
C ASN A 168 41.46 -13.35 7.35
N ALA A 169 42.52 -13.94 6.81
CA ALA A 169 42.50 -14.50 5.48
C ALA A 169 41.86 -15.90 5.55
N VAL A 170 40.99 -16.24 4.60
CA VAL A 170 40.95 -17.58 3.97
C VAL A 170 40.12 -17.50 2.67
N ASN A 171 40.75 -17.92 1.58
CA ASN A 171 40.24 -18.34 0.27
C ASN A 171 39.13 -17.55 -0.45
N THR A 172 39.57 -16.73 -1.40
CA THR A 172 39.10 -16.82 -2.79
C THR A 172 39.74 -18.05 -3.48
N PRO A 173 39.15 -18.56 -4.57
CA PRO A 173 39.95 -18.68 -5.80
C PRO A 173 39.34 -17.85 -6.93
N ALA A 174 40.20 -17.30 -7.79
CA ALA A 174 39.85 -16.37 -8.86
C ALA A 174 39.80 -17.03 -10.24
N ALA A 175 38.96 -16.48 -11.14
CA ALA A 175 39.02 -16.44 -12.61
C ALA A 175 37.58 -16.30 -13.16
N GLY A 176 37.25 -15.50 -14.17
CA GLY A 176 37.93 -14.39 -14.86
C GLY A 176 36.84 -13.38 -15.30
N ALA A 177 37.13 -12.09 -15.39
CA ALA A 177 37.70 -11.40 -16.56
C ALA A 177 36.62 -10.78 -17.46
N ASP A 178 36.85 -9.50 -17.79
CA ASP A 178 36.29 -8.70 -18.88
C ASP A 178 34.80 -8.27 -18.86
N ASP A 179 34.40 -7.13 -19.43
CA ASP A 179 35.02 -5.79 -19.55
C ASP A 179 33.92 -4.80 -20.02
N GLN A 180 34.14 -3.48 -19.87
CA GLN A 180 33.41 -2.35 -20.49
C GLN A 180 31.89 -2.20 -20.19
N ALA A 181 31.26 -1.01 -20.20
CA ALA A 181 31.58 0.35 -19.77
C ALA A 181 30.48 1.29 -20.32
N SER A 182 29.81 2.04 -19.43
CA SER A 182 29.11 3.32 -19.75
C SER A 182 27.90 3.22 -20.72
N SER A 183 27.02 4.21 -20.95
CA SER A 183 26.79 5.57 -20.42
C SER A 183 25.31 5.92 -20.69
N ALA A 184 24.51 6.36 -19.72
CA ALA A 184 24.20 7.77 -19.40
C ALA A 184 23.08 8.47 -20.25
N VAL A 185 22.22 9.23 -19.55
CA VAL A 185 21.52 10.47 -19.99
C VAL A 185 20.27 10.36 -20.91
N THR A 186 19.08 10.66 -20.33
CA THR A 186 18.07 11.71 -20.66
C THR A 186 17.51 11.79 -22.12
N VAL A 187 16.26 12.15 -22.50
CA VAL A 187 15.23 13.11 -22.00
C VAL A 187 13.80 12.72 -22.50
N ASN A 188 12.73 13.28 -21.92
CA ASN A 188 11.31 13.15 -22.34
C ASN A 188 10.94 13.78 -23.70
N ALA A 189 9.90 13.22 -24.36
CA ALA A 189 9.00 13.89 -25.32
C ALA A 189 7.56 13.28 -25.18
N VAL A 190 6.55 14.01 -24.69
CA VAL A 190 5.53 14.84 -25.41
C VAL A 190 4.43 14.06 -26.20
N ASN A 191 3.38 13.66 -25.45
CA ASN A 191 1.93 13.93 -25.59
C ASN A 191 1.06 13.70 -26.88
N THR A 192 -0.08 12.98 -26.70
CA THR A 192 -1.43 13.05 -27.37
C THR A 192 -1.61 12.73 -28.89
N PRO A 193 -2.84 12.48 -29.42
CA PRO A 193 -3.99 11.65 -28.95
C PRO A 193 -4.63 10.76 -30.08
N ALA A 194 -5.67 9.93 -29.79
CA ALA A 194 -7.00 9.91 -30.48
C ALA A 194 -7.83 8.57 -30.46
N ALA A 195 -9.12 8.71 -30.12
CA ALA A 195 -10.35 8.08 -30.69
C ALA A 195 -10.71 6.56 -30.59
N GLY A 196 -12.02 6.31 -30.38
CA GLY A 196 -12.74 5.01 -30.51
C GLY A 196 -12.77 4.15 -29.22
N ALA A 197 -13.81 4.06 -28.39
CA ALA A 197 -15.27 4.01 -28.55
C ALA A 197 -15.81 2.76 -29.27
N GLU A 198 -16.38 1.81 -28.50
CA GLU A 198 -17.65 1.12 -28.79
C GLU A 198 -18.12 0.28 -27.56
N GLU A 199 -19.44 0.13 -27.40
CA GLU A 199 -20.13 -0.37 -26.20
C GLU A 199 -20.48 -1.87 -26.28
N GLN A 200 -20.73 -2.50 -25.12
CA GLN A 200 -21.91 -3.36 -24.89
C GLN A 200 -22.10 -3.68 -23.40
N GLY A 201 -23.31 -3.47 -22.88
CA GLY A 201 -23.66 -3.59 -21.45
C GLY A 201 -24.44 -4.85 -21.05
N GLY A 202 -24.90 -4.87 -19.80
CA GLY A 202 -25.35 -6.05 -19.07
C GLY A 202 -25.83 -5.82 -17.61
N ALA A 203 -26.78 -4.90 -17.41
CA ALA A 203 -27.62 -4.73 -16.21
C ALA A 203 -26.90 -4.31 -14.90
N GLY A 204 -26.79 -3.00 -14.66
CA GLY A 204 -26.19 -2.41 -13.46
C GLY A 204 -27.07 -2.42 -12.20
N GLY A 205 -26.49 -2.85 -11.08
CA GLY A 205 -26.92 -2.51 -9.72
C GLY A 205 -26.18 -1.25 -9.22
N THR A 206 -26.86 -0.38 -8.45
CA THR A 206 -26.33 0.93 -8.07
C THR A 206 -25.32 0.85 -6.92
N VAL A 207 -24.13 1.43 -7.14
CA VAL A 207 -23.03 1.54 -6.16
C VAL A 207 -22.69 3.00 -5.90
N ASN A 208 -22.59 3.38 -4.62
CA ASN A 208 -22.40 4.78 -4.22
C ASN A 208 -21.03 4.98 -3.56
N GLY A 209 -20.35 6.09 -3.86
CA GLY A 209 -18.96 6.34 -3.45
C GLY A 209 -18.73 7.76 -2.95
N VAL A 210 -18.02 7.89 -1.83
CA VAL A 210 -17.63 9.18 -1.24
C VAL A 210 -16.34 9.71 -1.91
N ASN A 211 -16.40 10.97 -2.36
CA ASN A 211 -15.44 11.57 -3.28
C ASN A 211 -14.00 11.73 -2.75
N ALA A 212 -13.02 11.42 -3.60
CA ALA A 212 -11.66 11.92 -3.50
C ALA A 212 -11.05 12.10 -4.92
N SER A 213 -10.49 13.27 -5.20
CA SER A 213 -10.06 13.70 -6.54
C SER A 213 -8.96 12.81 -7.18
N PRO A 214 -8.91 12.69 -8.51
CA PRO A 214 -8.01 11.75 -9.19
C PRO A 214 -6.57 12.26 -9.34
N VAL A 215 -5.62 11.32 -9.25
CA VAL A 215 -4.22 11.46 -9.68
C VAL A 215 -3.86 10.23 -10.53
N VAL A 216 -3.31 10.45 -11.72
CA VAL A 216 -3.15 9.45 -12.79
C VAL A 216 -1.71 8.94 -12.91
N VAL A 217 -1.54 7.62 -12.85
CA VAL A 217 -0.35 6.80 -13.24
C VAL A 217 -0.90 5.40 -13.56
N GLY A 218 -0.46 4.63 -14.57
CA GLY A 218 0.53 4.85 -15.63
C GLY A 218 0.53 3.66 -16.61
N THR A 219 1.25 3.74 -17.74
CA THR A 219 1.11 2.78 -18.86
C THR A 219 2.06 1.58 -18.81
N GLY A 220 1.49 0.38 -18.70
CA GLY A 220 2.09 -0.87 -19.18
C GLY A 220 1.12 -1.54 -20.16
N GLN A 221 1.64 -2.24 -21.19
CA GLN A 221 0.79 -2.89 -22.19
C GLN A 221 0.10 -4.11 -21.57
N GLN A 222 -1.18 -3.96 -21.23
CA GLN A 222 -1.98 -5.05 -20.66
C GLN A 222 -2.45 -5.98 -21.77
N LEU A 223 -1.90 -7.20 -21.82
CA LEU A 223 -2.45 -8.26 -22.65
C LEU A 223 -3.61 -8.94 -21.90
N ILE A 224 -4.83 -8.78 -22.40
CA ILE A 224 -6.01 -9.46 -21.85
C ILE A 224 -6.09 -10.86 -22.44
N VAL A 225 -5.80 -11.87 -21.63
CA VAL A 225 -5.83 -13.28 -22.05
C VAL A 225 -7.11 -13.95 -21.53
N PRO A 226 -8.06 -14.35 -22.39
CA PRO A 226 -9.28 -15.03 -21.99
C PRO A 226 -9.02 -16.48 -21.58
N CYS A 227 -9.27 -16.82 -20.31
CA CYS A 227 -9.02 -18.16 -19.74
C CYS A 227 -10.12 -19.20 -20.01
N SER A 228 -11.05 -18.93 -20.93
CA SER A 228 -12.22 -19.79 -21.21
C SER A 228 -11.87 -21.07 -21.99
N SER A 229 -10.80 -21.07 -22.80
CA SER A 229 -10.23 -22.30 -23.36
C SER A 229 -8.73 -22.14 -23.68
N PRO A 230 -7.94 -23.23 -23.72
CA PRO A 230 -6.53 -23.17 -24.09
C PRO A 230 -6.30 -22.57 -25.49
N GLU A 231 -7.21 -22.81 -26.43
CA GLU A 231 -7.15 -22.25 -27.79
C GLU A 231 -7.31 -20.72 -27.78
N GLN A 232 -8.19 -20.18 -26.94
CA GLN A 232 -8.37 -18.73 -26.79
C GLN A 232 -7.17 -18.08 -26.09
N VAL A 233 -6.54 -18.77 -25.13
CA VAL A 233 -5.27 -18.35 -24.52
C VAL A 233 -4.17 -18.25 -25.58
N VAL A 234 -3.97 -19.30 -26.38
CA VAL A 234 -2.95 -19.32 -27.44
C VAL A 234 -3.21 -18.22 -28.48
N ASN A 235 -4.46 -18.06 -28.94
CA ASN A 235 -4.79 -17.02 -29.92
C ASN A 235 -4.54 -15.60 -29.38
N ALA A 236 -4.85 -15.33 -28.11
CA ALA A 236 -4.60 -14.03 -27.49
C ALA A 236 -3.10 -13.74 -27.33
N LEU A 237 -2.30 -14.74 -26.95
CA LEU A 237 -0.84 -14.63 -26.91
C LEU A 237 -0.27 -14.36 -28.31
N VAL A 238 -0.65 -15.16 -29.32
CA VAL A 238 -0.17 -15.02 -30.71
C VAL A 238 -0.53 -13.66 -31.33
N THR A 239 -1.66 -13.08 -30.92
CA THR A 239 -2.13 -11.77 -31.44
C THR A 239 -1.42 -10.58 -30.77
N GLY A 240 -0.92 -10.74 -29.55
CA GLY A 240 -0.45 -9.62 -28.72
C GLY A 240 0.98 -9.69 -28.20
N LEU A 241 1.76 -10.70 -28.58
CA LEU A 241 3.19 -10.82 -28.30
C LEU A 241 4.00 -10.86 -29.60
N SER A 242 5.27 -10.47 -29.55
CA SER A 242 6.17 -10.62 -30.69
C SER A 242 6.52 -12.10 -30.93
N SER A 243 6.98 -12.44 -32.14
CA SER A 243 7.44 -13.79 -32.45
C SER A 243 8.61 -14.26 -31.57
N GLU A 244 9.40 -13.33 -31.02
CA GLU A 244 10.51 -13.62 -30.10
C GLU A 244 9.97 -13.92 -28.69
N ASP A 245 9.08 -13.06 -28.18
CA ASP A 245 8.43 -13.26 -26.87
C ASP A 245 7.59 -14.55 -26.83
N LEU A 246 6.90 -14.87 -27.92
CA LEU A 246 6.14 -16.12 -28.06
C LEU A 246 7.02 -17.36 -27.96
N LEU A 247 8.22 -17.31 -28.53
CA LEU A 247 9.21 -18.39 -28.47
C LEU A 247 9.72 -18.55 -27.03
N ALA A 248 10.09 -17.45 -26.37
CA ALA A 248 10.52 -17.47 -24.97
C ALA A 248 9.42 -17.99 -24.02
N VAL A 249 8.16 -17.57 -24.22
CA VAL A 249 7.02 -18.08 -23.45
C VAL A 249 6.80 -19.58 -23.69
N ALA A 250 6.92 -20.06 -24.93
CA ALA A 250 6.79 -21.47 -25.25
C ALA A 250 7.89 -22.33 -24.60
N GLU A 251 9.15 -21.90 -24.67
CA GLU A 251 10.28 -22.59 -24.02
C GLU A 251 10.11 -22.66 -22.49
N LEU A 252 9.74 -21.54 -21.86
CA LEU A 252 9.47 -21.49 -20.41
C LEU A 252 8.31 -22.39 -19.99
N LEU A 253 7.24 -22.50 -20.79
CA LEU A 253 6.13 -23.41 -20.52
C LEU A 253 6.55 -24.89 -20.65
N ILE A 254 7.35 -25.23 -21.66
CA ILE A 254 7.86 -26.60 -21.88
C ILE A 254 8.78 -27.02 -20.72
N ASP A 255 9.72 -26.17 -20.32
CA ASP A 255 10.59 -26.43 -19.16
C ASP A 255 9.76 -26.59 -17.88
N ARG A 256 8.77 -25.72 -17.66
CA ARG A 256 7.95 -25.77 -16.45
C ARG A 256 7.06 -27.00 -16.35
N VAL A 257 6.53 -27.51 -17.47
CA VAL A 257 5.76 -28.76 -17.52
C VAL A 257 6.67 -29.98 -17.36
N SER A 258 7.85 -29.96 -17.98
CA SER A 258 8.83 -31.05 -17.89
C SER A 258 9.39 -31.20 -16.47
N ASN A 259 9.58 -30.09 -15.75
CA ASN A 259 10.01 -30.07 -14.34
C ASN A 259 8.86 -30.28 -13.32
N ALA A 260 7.63 -30.50 -13.78
CA ALA A 260 6.45 -30.73 -12.93
C ALA A 260 5.93 -32.19 -12.98
N SER A 261 6.64 -33.07 -13.69
CA SER A 261 6.34 -34.51 -13.85
C SER A 261 7.35 -35.38 -13.08
#